data_AF-A0AAE3R1B4-F1
#
_entry.id   AF-A0AAE3R1B4-F1
#
_cell.length_a   1.000
_cell.length_b   1.000
_cell.length_c   1.000
_cell.angle_alpha   90.00
_cell.angle_beta   90.00
_cell.angle_gamma   90.00
#
_symmetry.space_group_name_H-M   'P 1'
#
loop_
_entity.id
_entity.type
_entity.pdbx_description
1 polymer ?
#
loop_
_entity_poly.entity_id
_entity_poly.type
_entity_poly.pdbx_seq_one_letter_code
_entity_poly.pdbx_strand_id
1 'polypeptide(L)'
;MSNVKTLLDEWSVRDLEDNSSLKIAVESCTELGNKSLPGIQVYWLGHILNYEPLAVERWAYQASKAGVTDYLLEDHSWMVHQDQYIKNYLVIGDTLKARVVVKTRSSKPVIKEYDLPFQLEA
;
A
#
# COMPACT_ATOMS: atom_id res chain seq x y z
N MET A 1 -14.23 -12.74 -17.87
CA MET A 1 -15.11 -12.25 -16.80
C MET A 1 -14.75 -10.78 -16.59
N SER A 2 -15.64 -9.94 -16.06
CA SER A 2 -15.29 -8.54 -15.77
C SER A 2 -14.55 -8.45 -14.44
N ASN A 3 -13.53 -7.59 -14.35
CA ASN A 3 -12.86 -7.29 -13.08
C ASN A 3 -13.89 -6.90 -12.00
N VAL A 4 -13.88 -7.60 -10.86
CA VAL A 4 -14.69 -7.27 -9.69
C VAL A 4 -13.81 -6.55 -8.69
N LYS A 5 -14.25 -5.35 -8.30
CA LYS A 5 -13.60 -4.55 -7.26
C LYS A 5 -14.43 -4.59 -5.97
N THR A 6 -13.78 -4.91 -4.87
CA THR A 6 -14.40 -4.96 -3.54
C THR A 6 -13.65 -4.03 -2.60
N LEU A 7 -14.34 -3.05 -2.02
CA LEU A 7 -13.76 -2.20 -0.98
C LEU A 7 -13.42 -3.05 0.25
N LEU A 8 -12.14 -3.12 0.61
CA LEU A 8 -11.67 -3.81 1.80
C LEU A 8 -11.76 -2.89 3.02
N ASP A 9 -11.37 -1.63 2.85
CA ASP A 9 -11.29 -0.66 3.94
C ASP A 9 -11.24 0.77 3.38
N GLU A 10 -11.83 1.71 4.13
CA GLU A 10 -11.74 3.13 3.87
C GLU A 10 -11.56 3.85 5.20
N TRP A 11 -10.53 4.68 5.30
CA TRP A 11 -10.23 5.39 6.54
C TRP A 11 -9.51 6.70 6.27
N SER A 12 -9.47 7.55 7.29
CA SER A 12 -8.79 8.84 7.20
C SER A 12 -8.13 9.22 8.50
N VAL A 13 -7.03 9.97 8.39
CA VAL A 13 -6.34 10.58 9.52
C VAL A 13 -6.51 12.07 9.42
N ARG A 14 -7.19 12.65 10.42
CA ARG A 14 -7.43 14.09 10.50
C ARG A 14 -6.20 14.82 11.03
N ASP A 15 -5.88 15.93 10.42
CA ASP A 15 -4.95 16.91 10.97
C ASP A 15 -5.74 17.97 11.73
N LEU A 16 -5.40 18.21 12.99
CA LEU A 16 -6.09 19.19 13.84
C LEU A 16 -5.57 20.61 13.62
N GLU A 17 -4.39 20.77 13.02
CA GLU A 17 -3.75 22.08 12.80
C GLU A 17 -4.47 22.89 11.73
N ASP A 18 -4.87 22.26 10.63
CA ASP A 18 -5.55 22.91 9.49
C ASP A 18 -6.89 22.25 9.14
N ASN A 19 -7.35 21.31 9.97
CA ASN A 19 -8.58 20.56 9.78
C ASN A 19 -8.62 19.72 8.48
N SER A 20 -7.48 19.50 7.83
CA SER A 20 -7.37 18.63 6.67
C SER A 20 -7.43 17.14 7.06
N SER A 21 -7.52 16.23 6.09
CA SER A 21 -7.49 14.80 6.37
C SER A 21 -6.83 14.04 5.23
N LEU A 22 -5.93 13.12 5.59
CA LEU A 22 -5.33 12.17 4.66
C LEU A 22 -6.23 10.94 4.58
N LYS A 23 -6.82 10.69 3.41
CA LYS A 23 -7.76 9.59 3.17
C LYS A 23 -7.07 8.45 2.42
N ILE A 24 -7.34 7.23 2.86
CA ILE A 24 -6.87 5.99 2.24
C ILE A 24 -8.10 5.13 1.93
N ALA A 25 -8.19 4.63 0.71
CA ALA A 25 -9.13 3.58 0.35
C ALA A 25 -8.35 2.38 -0.20
N VAL A 26 -8.77 1.17 0.16
CA VAL A 26 -8.13 -0.07 -0.26
C VAL A 26 -9.17 -0.98 -0.88
N GLU A 27 -8.89 -1.43 -2.10
CA GLU A 27 -9.77 -2.29 -2.88
C GLU A 27 -9.07 -3.59 -3.25
N SER A 28 -9.76 -4.71 -3.11
CA SER A 28 -9.38 -5.97 -3.73
C SER A 28 -9.90 -6.00 -5.16
N CYS A 29 -9.07 -6.46 -6.09
CA CYS A 29 -9.41 -6.63 -7.49
C CYS A 29 -9.19 -8.08 -7.91
N THR A 30 -10.15 -8.67 -8.63
CA THR A 30 -9.99 -10.03 -9.19
C THR A 30 -9.04 -10.06 -10.38
N GLU A 31 -8.93 -8.95 -11.12
CA GLU A 31 -8.03 -8.80 -12.26
C GLU A 31 -7.30 -7.45 -12.16
N LEU A 32 -5.99 -7.48 -11.89
CA LEU A 32 -5.17 -6.29 -11.73
C LEU A 32 -3.86 -6.41 -12.52
N GLY A 33 -3.53 -5.32 -13.21
CA GLY A 33 -2.26 -5.12 -13.89
C GLY A 33 -2.02 -6.01 -15.11
N ASN A 34 -0.76 -6.19 -15.51
CA ASN A 34 -0.43 -6.71 -16.85
C ASN A 34 -0.77 -8.20 -17.03
N LYS A 35 -0.76 -8.98 -15.94
CA LYS A 35 -1.11 -10.40 -15.96
C LYS A 35 -2.61 -10.64 -15.70
N SER A 36 -3.40 -9.58 -15.45
CA SER A 36 -4.82 -9.68 -15.07
C SER A 36 -5.06 -10.67 -13.92
N LEU A 37 -4.19 -10.67 -12.91
CA LEU A 37 -4.26 -11.57 -11.75
C LEU A 37 -4.87 -10.85 -10.54
N PRO A 38 -5.36 -11.59 -9.52
CA PRO A 38 -5.84 -10.98 -8.29
C PRO A 38 -4.79 -10.08 -7.63
N GLY A 39 -5.23 -8.97 -7.05
CA GLY A 39 -4.35 -8.02 -6.37
C GLY A 39 -5.09 -6.98 -5.54
N ILE A 40 -4.35 -6.05 -4.94
CA ILE A 40 -4.90 -4.96 -4.12
C ILE A 40 -4.52 -3.61 -4.72
N GLN A 41 -5.46 -2.67 -4.74
CA GLN A 41 -5.24 -1.27 -5.07
C GLN A 41 -5.36 -0.41 -3.83
N VAL A 42 -4.38 0.46 -3.60
CA VAL A 42 -4.40 1.48 -2.54
C VAL A 42 -4.52 2.85 -3.18
N TYR A 43 -5.52 3.62 -2.77
CA TYR A 43 -5.81 4.96 -3.25
C TYR A 43 -5.50 5.99 -2.17
N TRP A 44 -4.75 7.04 -2.53
CA TRP A 44 -4.41 8.13 -1.61
C TRP A 44 -4.01 9.38 -2.37
N LEU A 45 -4.49 10.56 -1.95
CA LEU A 45 -4.17 11.87 -2.57
C LEU A 45 -4.25 11.89 -4.13
N GLY A 46 -5.16 11.11 -4.74
CA GLY A 46 -5.28 10.99 -6.20
C GLY A 46 -4.28 10.03 -6.86
N HIS A 47 -3.37 9.43 -6.08
CA HIS A 47 -2.49 8.35 -6.51
C HIS A 47 -3.17 6.98 -6.35
N ILE A 48 -2.77 6.05 -7.20
CA ILE A 48 -3.18 4.64 -7.18
C ILE A 48 -1.91 3.81 -7.14
N LEU A 49 -1.81 2.93 -6.15
CA LEU A 49 -0.74 1.94 -6.06
C LEU A 49 -1.33 0.54 -6.22
N ASN A 50 -0.82 -0.20 -7.21
CA ASN A 50 -1.25 -1.56 -7.49
C ASN A 50 -0.25 -2.54 -6.90
N TYR A 51 -0.69 -3.31 -5.90
CA TYR A 51 -0.02 -4.52 -5.45
C TYR A 51 -0.46 -5.68 -6.34
N GLU A 52 0.09 -5.72 -7.55
CA GLU A 52 -0.08 -6.81 -8.52
C GLU A 52 1.13 -7.77 -8.50
N PRO A 53 0.96 -9.05 -8.88
CA PRO A 53 2.04 -10.04 -8.78
C PRO A 53 3.36 -9.62 -9.42
N LEU A 54 3.34 -9.07 -10.64
CA LEU A 54 4.57 -8.69 -11.36
C LEU A 54 5.32 -7.53 -10.69
N ALA A 55 4.60 -6.55 -10.15
CA ALA A 55 5.21 -5.43 -9.44
C ALA A 55 5.77 -5.90 -8.09
N VAL A 56 4.99 -6.70 -7.37
CA VAL A 56 5.37 -7.24 -6.06
C VAL A 56 6.57 -8.19 -6.16
N GLU A 57 6.68 -9.00 -7.22
CA GLU A 57 7.84 -9.84 -7.49
C GLU A 57 9.13 -9.00 -7.61
N ARG A 58 9.08 -7.91 -8.36
CA ARG A 58 10.22 -6.99 -8.53
C ARG A 58 10.61 -6.31 -7.21
N TRP A 59 9.62 -5.82 -6.46
CA TRP A 59 9.84 -5.20 -5.16
C TRP A 59 10.39 -6.21 -4.14
N ALA A 60 9.88 -7.43 -4.13
CA ALA A 60 10.37 -8.49 -3.26
C ALA A 60 11.84 -8.85 -3.55
N TYR A 61 12.22 -8.89 -4.82
CA TYR A 61 13.61 -9.06 -5.22
C TYR A 61 14.50 -7.91 -4.75
N GLN A 62 14.04 -6.66 -4.88
CA GLN A 62 14.77 -5.49 -4.38
C GLN A 62 14.92 -5.50 -2.86
N ALA A 63 13.86 -5.87 -2.15
CA ALA A 63 13.85 -6.01 -0.69
C ALA A 63 14.83 -7.09 -0.22
N SER A 64 14.84 -8.25 -0.90
CA SER A 64 15.79 -9.33 -0.64
C SER A 64 17.24 -8.86 -0.84
N LYS A 65 17.51 -8.12 -1.91
CA LYS A 65 18.83 -7.49 -2.14
C LYS A 65 19.23 -6.51 -1.05
N ALA A 66 18.27 -5.75 -0.53
CA ALA A 66 18.48 -4.80 0.56
C ALA A 66 18.52 -5.48 1.95
N GLY A 67 18.18 -6.78 2.04
CA GLY A 67 18.12 -7.51 3.30
C GLY A 67 17.01 -7.05 4.24
N VAL A 68 15.90 -6.53 3.72
CA VAL A 68 14.77 -6.01 4.51
C VAL A 68 13.49 -6.79 4.25
N THR A 69 12.67 -6.97 5.29
CA THR A 69 11.32 -7.55 5.19
C THR A 69 10.27 -6.49 4.90
N ASP A 70 10.48 -5.28 5.42
CA ASP A 70 9.55 -4.16 5.31
C ASP A 70 10.09 -3.20 4.26
N TYR A 71 9.77 -3.45 3.00
CA TYR A 71 10.32 -2.71 1.87
C TYR A 71 9.50 -1.45 1.59
N LEU A 72 10.10 -0.29 1.84
CA LEU A 72 9.48 1.00 1.56
C LEU A 72 9.43 1.25 0.06
N LEU A 73 8.23 1.50 -0.45
CA LEU A 73 8.01 1.90 -1.83
C LEU A 73 8.13 3.43 -1.91
N GLU A 74 9.37 3.93 -1.95
CA GLU A 74 9.68 5.37 -1.89
C GLU A 74 8.96 6.17 -2.99
N ASP A 75 9.03 5.71 -4.24
CA ASP A 75 8.38 6.33 -5.40
C ASP A 75 6.84 6.26 -5.34
N HIS A 76 6.29 5.41 -4.46
CA HIS A 76 4.86 5.26 -4.23
C HIS A 76 4.46 5.77 -2.84
N SER A 77 5.26 6.64 -2.23
CA SER A 77 5.01 7.23 -0.92
C SER A 77 5.08 8.74 -1.01
N TRP A 78 4.26 9.42 -0.22
CA TRP A 78 4.34 10.87 -0.03
C TRP A 78 5.01 11.16 1.30
N MET A 79 6.29 11.54 1.24
CA MET A 79 7.18 11.74 2.39
C MET A 79 7.86 13.11 2.36
N VAL A 80 7.21 14.11 1.74
CA VAL A 80 7.78 15.46 1.57
C VAL A 80 8.00 16.15 2.92
N HIS A 81 7.14 15.86 3.91
CA HIS A 81 7.24 16.41 5.26
C HIS A 81 7.55 15.30 6.27
N GLN A 82 8.35 15.61 7.30
CA GLN A 82 8.77 14.63 8.30
C GLN A 82 7.64 14.23 9.26
N ASP A 83 6.71 15.13 9.51
CA ASP A 83 5.60 15.01 10.44
C ASP A 83 4.24 14.77 9.77
N GLN A 84 4.19 14.84 8.43
CA GLN A 84 3.00 14.58 7.64
C GLN A 84 3.35 13.73 6.42
N TYR A 85 2.87 12.48 6.38
CA TYR A 85 3.25 11.54 5.34
C TYR A 85 2.26 10.39 5.11
N ILE A 86 2.38 9.77 3.95
CA ILE A 86 1.77 8.49 3.58
C ILE A 86 2.89 7.60 3.05
N LYS A 87 3.20 6.52 3.77
CA LYS A 87 4.23 5.55 3.38
C LYS A 87 3.58 4.22 3.02
N ASN A 88 3.94 3.71 1.85
CA ASN A 88 3.48 2.43 1.35
C ASN A 88 4.64 1.43 1.39
N TYR A 89 4.38 0.24 1.88
CA TYR A 89 5.38 -0.81 2.01
C TYR A 89 4.86 -2.12 1.45
N LEU A 90 5.78 -2.89 0.87
CA LEU A 90 5.62 -4.33 0.73
C LEU A 90 6.24 -5.02 1.96
N VAL A 91 5.42 -5.77 2.70
CA VAL A 91 5.88 -6.60 3.82
C VAL A 91 6.08 -8.02 3.32
N ILE A 92 7.28 -8.54 3.52
CA ILE A 92 7.71 -9.88 3.11
C ILE A 92 7.86 -10.73 4.37
N GLY A 93 7.02 -11.76 4.47
CA GLY A 93 7.02 -12.75 5.54
C GLY A 93 6.30 -14.01 5.06
N ASP A 94 5.67 -14.74 5.98
CA ASP A 94 4.89 -15.95 5.64
C ASP A 94 3.75 -15.65 4.66
N THR A 95 3.11 -14.50 4.82
CA THR A 95 2.13 -13.93 3.90
C THR A 95 2.60 -12.55 3.46
N LEU A 96 2.56 -12.28 2.16
CA LEU A 96 2.85 -10.94 1.63
C LEU A 96 1.75 -9.97 2.05
N LYS A 97 2.13 -8.76 2.46
CA LYS A 97 1.15 -7.73 2.81
C LYS A 97 1.48 -6.38 2.19
N ALA A 98 0.44 -5.65 1.82
CA ALA A 98 0.50 -4.22 1.61
C ALA A 98 0.37 -3.53 2.98
N ARG A 99 1.36 -2.72 3.37
CA ARG A 99 1.27 -1.90 4.58
C ARG A 99 1.21 -0.42 4.21
N VAL A 100 0.24 0.28 4.79
CA VAL A 100 0.08 1.73 4.65
C VAL A 100 0.28 2.37 6.01
N VAL A 101 1.20 3.33 6.09
CA VAL A 101 1.48 4.12 7.29
C VAL A 101 1.15 5.57 7.01
N VAL A 102 0.16 6.12 7.72
CA VAL A 102 -0.27 7.50 7.57
C VAL A 102 -0.03 8.27 8.86
N LYS A 103 0.53 9.46 8.74
CA LYS A 103 0.72 10.38 9.85
C LYS A 103 0.34 11.78 9.42
N THR A 104 -0.41 12.48 10.28
CA THR A 104 -0.56 13.94 10.22
C THR A 104 0.22 14.59 11.36
N ARG A 105 0.41 15.92 11.29
CA ARG A 105 1.18 16.67 12.30
C ARG A 105 0.67 16.43 13.72
N SER A 106 -0.66 16.35 13.86
CA SER A 106 -1.35 16.16 15.14
C SER A 106 -1.59 14.70 15.52
N SER A 107 -1.17 13.71 14.73
CA SER A 107 -1.46 12.30 14.98
C SER A 107 -0.22 11.46 15.29
N LYS A 108 -0.43 10.37 16.03
CA LYS A 108 0.50 9.24 15.98
C LYS A 108 0.38 8.55 14.61
N PRO A 109 1.43 7.87 14.13
CA PRO A 109 1.33 7.07 12.91
C PRO A 109 0.24 6.01 13.04
N VAL A 110 -0.67 5.98 12.08
CA VAL A 110 -1.68 4.93 11.91
C VAL A 110 -1.14 3.94 10.90
N ILE A 111 -1.06 2.68 11.28
CA ILE A 111 -0.51 1.59 10.48
C ILE A 111 -1.64 0.60 10.18
N LYS A 112 -1.87 0.30 8.90
CA LYS A 112 -2.77 -0.78 8.48
C LYS A 112 -2.06 -1.70 7.50
N GLU A 113 -2.34 -3.00 7.61
CA GLU A 113 -1.81 -4.05 6.75
C GLU A 113 -2.94 -4.81 6.08
N TYR A 114 -2.71 -5.23 4.84
CA TYR A 114 -3.67 -5.98 4.04
C TYR A 114 -2.95 -7.15 3.37
N ASP A 115 -3.44 -8.36 3.61
CA ASP A 115 -2.86 -9.57 3.03
C ASP A 115 -3.07 -9.58 1.51
N LEU A 116 -2.01 -9.85 0.75
CA LEU A 116 -2.10 -9.94 -0.71
C LEU A 116 -2.76 -11.27 -1.11
N PRO A 117 -3.65 -11.27 -2.13
CA PRO A 117 -4.41 -12.45 -2.53
C PRO A 117 -3.59 -13.43 -3.40
N PHE A 118 -2.27 -13.45 -3.25
CA PHE A 118 -1.35 -14.28 -4.01
C PHE A 118 -0.04 -14.49 -3.25
N GLN A 119 0.76 -15.45 -3.73
CA GLN A 119 2.11 -15.74 -3.25
C GLN A 119 3.12 -15.45 -4.36
N LEU A 120 4.39 -15.27 -4.01
CA LEU A 120 5.46 -15.24 -5.01
C LEU A 120 5.67 -16.67 -5.51
N GLU A 121 5.69 -16.83 -6.84
CA GLU A 121 6.14 -18.09 -7.44
C GLU A 121 7.63 -18.27 -7.15
N ALA A 122 8.03 -19.48 -6.76
CA ALA A 122 9.41 -19.83 -6.41
C ALA A 122 10.27 -20.13 -7.64
#